data_AF-A0A7X9IQP2-F1
#
_entry.id   AF-A0A7X9IQP2-F1
#
_cell.length_a   1.000
_cell.length_b   1.000
_cell.length_c   1.000
_cell.angle_alpha   90.00
_cell.angle_beta   90.00
_cell.angle_gamma   90.00
#
_symmetry.space_group_name_H-M   'P 1'
#
loop_
_entity.id
_entity.type
_entity.pdbx_description
1 polymer ?
#
loop_
_entity_poly.entity_id
_entity_poly.type
_entity_poly.pdbx_seq_one_letter_code
_entity_poly.pdbx_strand_id
1 'polypeptide(L)'
;MKLLFISDSDKEVLKNNINLENFKFINSNEYFQKENYYSDKESILIIDRNSIKEEKIERIRKSKNPESIILLSETLDWDKLIDTFQRGETFYVKPVRKEDFENFK
;
A
#
# COMPACT_ATOMS: atom_id res chain seq x y z
N MET A 1 12.21 -0.23 -9.26
CA MET A 1 10.78 -0.47 -8.96
C MET A 1 10.16 0.83 -8.44
N LYS A 2 8.87 1.12 -8.68
CA LYS A 2 8.21 2.35 -8.17
C LYS A 2 7.31 2.00 -6.98
N LEU A 3 7.47 2.69 -5.86
CA LEU A 3 6.58 2.52 -4.71
C LEU A 3 5.43 3.53 -4.84
N LEU A 4 4.21 3.02 -4.97
CA LEU A 4 3.00 3.83 -5.10
C LEU A 4 2.27 3.83 -3.77
N PHE A 5 2.30 4.96 -3.07
CA PHE A 5 1.57 5.11 -1.83
C PHE A 5 0.16 5.62 -2.11
N ILE A 6 -0.82 4.76 -1.85
CA ILE A 6 -2.24 5.04 -2.07
C ILE A 6 -2.88 5.36 -0.71
N SER A 7 -3.24 6.62 -0.52
CA SER A 7 -3.98 7.10 0.66
C SER A 7 -4.71 8.39 0.34
N ASP A 8 -5.87 8.57 0.96
CA ASP A 8 -6.67 9.79 0.81
C ASP A 8 -6.28 10.90 1.81
N SER A 9 -5.49 10.60 2.87
CA SER A 9 -5.22 11.52 3.99
C SER A 9 -3.76 11.57 4.48
N ASP A 10 -2.98 10.50 4.33
CA ASP A 10 -1.76 10.29 5.13
C ASP A 10 -0.46 10.74 4.44
N LYS A 11 -0.58 11.47 3.32
CA LYS A 11 0.57 11.88 2.48
C LYS A 11 1.59 12.73 3.24
N GLU A 12 1.14 13.71 4.03
CA GLU A 12 2.04 14.62 4.77
C GLU A 12 2.72 13.91 5.95
N VAL A 13 1.96 13.10 6.69
CA VAL A 13 2.46 12.36 7.87
C VAL A 13 3.54 11.36 7.44
N LEU A 14 3.32 10.63 6.35
CA LEU A 14 4.28 9.62 5.92
C LEU A 14 5.46 10.20 5.15
N LYS A 15 5.30 11.32 4.43
CA LYS A 15 6.45 12.06 3.88
C LYS A 15 7.43 12.49 4.97
N ASN A 16 6.91 12.94 6.11
CA ASN A 16 7.74 13.41 7.22
C ASN A 16 8.42 12.26 7.99
N ASN A 17 7.76 11.11 8.10
CA ASN A 17 8.31 9.94 8.80
C ASN A 17 9.20 9.07 7.89
N ILE A 18 8.99 9.13 6.58
CA ILE A 18 9.61 8.26 5.59
C ILE A 18 10.14 9.15 4.47
N ASN A 19 11.33 9.71 4.67
CA ASN A 19 12.01 10.49 3.63
C ASN A 19 12.55 9.53 2.55
N LEU A 20 11.66 9.10 1.65
CA LEU A 20 11.98 8.17 0.57
C LEU A 20 11.67 8.82 -0.78
N GLU A 21 12.73 9.20 -1.49
CA GLU A 21 12.68 9.79 -2.85
C GLU A 21 11.99 8.88 -3.89
N ASN A 22 11.84 7.59 -3.59
CA ASN A 22 11.29 6.58 -4.49
C ASN A 22 9.77 6.38 -4.39
N PHE A 23 9.07 7.19 -3.58
CA PHE A 23 7.62 7.07 -3.37
C PHE A 23 6.84 8.08 -4.22
N LYS A 24 5.86 7.57 -4.97
CA LYS A 24 4.83 8.39 -5.59
C LYS A 24 3.56 8.29 -4.76
N PHE A 25 3.23 9.39 -4.10
CA PHE A 25 1.99 9.53 -3.34
C PHE A 25 0.82 9.89 -4.27
N ILE A 26 -0.19 9.03 -4.28
CA ILE A 26 -1.40 9.15 -5.09
C ILE A 26 -2.62 8.93 -4.20
N ASN A 27 -3.71 9.66 -4.42
CA ASN A 27 -4.96 9.35 -3.72
C ASN A 27 -5.68 8.17 -4.37
N SER A 28 -6.61 7.54 -3.66
CA SER A 28 -7.28 6.33 -4.12
C SER A 28 -8.04 6.57 -5.44
N ASN A 29 -8.69 7.72 -5.59
CA ASN A 29 -9.43 8.05 -6.81
C ASN A 29 -8.51 8.21 -8.03
N GLU A 30 -7.38 8.91 -7.88
CA GLU A 30 -6.40 9.09 -8.94
C GLU A 30 -5.78 7.75 -9.34
N TYR A 31 -5.54 6.85 -8.37
CA TYR A 31 -5.08 5.49 -8.68
C TYR A 31 -6.06 4.77 -9.61
N PHE A 32 -7.37 4.74 -9.29
CA PHE A 32 -8.35 4.04 -10.12
C PHE A 32 -8.57 4.69 -11.49
N GLN A 33 -8.34 5.99 -11.63
CA GLN A 33 -8.35 6.65 -12.95
C GLN A 33 -7.16 6.26 -13.83
N LYS A 34 -6.02 5.90 -13.20
CA LYS A 34 -4.76 5.57 -13.88
C LYS A 34 -4.34 4.11 -13.63
N GLU A 35 -5.27 3.22 -13.29
CA GLU A 35 -4.98 1.84 -12.88
C GLU A 35 -4.18 1.08 -13.95
N ASN A 36 -4.53 1.29 -15.23
CA ASN A 36 -3.85 0.69 -16.38
C ASN A 36 -2.41 1.20 -16.62
N TYR A 37 -2.01 2.30 -15.97
CA TYR A 37 -0.67 2.89 -16.09
C TYR A 37 0.35 2.26 -15.14
N TYR A 38 -0.13 1.51 -14.13
CA TYR A 38 0.72 0.94 -13.09
C TYR A 38 0.79 -0.57 -13.29
N SER A 39 1.88 -1.05 -13.86
CA SER A 39 2.13 -2.48 -14.09
C SER A 39 2.64 -3.18 -12.83
N ASP A 40 2.15 -4.38 -12.56
CA ASP A 40 2.50 -5.21 -11.40
C ASP A 40 4.00 -5.52 -11.31
N LYS A 41 4.68 -5.61 -12.46
CA LYS A 41 6.13 -5.86 -12.52
C LYS A 41 6.97 -4.63 -12.17
N GLU A 42 6.38 -3.43 -12.21
CA GLU A 42 7.11 -2.18 -12.05
C GLU A 42 6.70 -1.40 -10.81
N SER A 43 5.57 -1.73 -10.19
CA SER A 43 5.03 -1.00 -9.05
C SER A 43 4.62 -1.89 -7.90
N ILE A 44 5.03 -1.49 -6.70
CA ILE A 44 4.49 -2.01 -5.43
C ILE A 44 3.50 -0.98 -4.89
N LEU A 45 2.32 -1.45 -4.52
CA LEU A 45 1.22 -0.67 -4.00
C LEU A 45 1.25 -0.71 -2.48
N ILE A 46 1.44 0.45 -1.88
CA ILE A 46 1.39 0.60 -0.43
C ILE A 46 0.07 1.30 -0.11
N ILE A 47 -0.81 0.59 0.58
CA ILE A 47 -2.19 0.98 0.80
C ILE A 47 -2.41 1.19 2.28
N ASP A 48 -2.87 2.38 2.64
CA ASP A 48 -3.31 2.66 3.99
C ASP A 48 -4.78 2.29 4.17
N ARG A 49 -5.01 1.19 4.90
CA ARG A 49 -6.34 0.59 5.10
C ARG A 49 -7.29 1.51 5.85
N ASN A 50 -6.79 2.36 6.73
CA ASN A 50 -7.63 3.29 7.48
C ASN A 50 -8.15 4.41 6.58
N SER A 51 -7.41 4.76 5.52
CA SER A 51 -7.73 5.85 4.60
C SER A 51 -8.55 5.43 3.37
N ILE A 52 -8.58 4.13 3.05
CA ILE A 52 -9.25 3.59 1.86
C ILE A 52 -10.32 2.59 2.27
N LYS A 53 -11.52 2.72 1.69
CA LYS A 53 -12.61 1.75 1.90
C LYS A 53 -12.20 0.35 1.45
N GLU A 54 -12.54 -0.67 2.25
CA GLU A 54 -12.18 -2.08 1.97
C GLU A 54 -12.65 -2.55 0.56
N GLU A 55 -13.81 -2.08 0.08
CA GLU A 55 -14.29 -2.38 -1.29
C GLU A 55 -13.30 -1.98 -2.39
N LYS A 56 -12.64 -0.83 -2.23
CA LYS A 56 -11.59 -0.36 -3.14
C LYS A 56 -10.35 -1.24 -3.03
N ILE A 57 -9.99 -1.68 -1.82
CA ILE A 57 -8.87 -2.59 -1.58
C ILE A 57 -9.13 -3.94 -2.27
N GLU A 58 -10.34 -4.49 -2.12
CA GLU A 58 -10.75 -5.71 -2.83
C GLU A 58 -10.71 -5.57 -4.35
N ARG A 59 -11.02 -4.38 -4.89
CA ARG A 59 -10.84 -4.13 -6.33
C ARG A 59 -9.38 -4.20 -6.74
N ILE A 60 -8.48 -3.60 -5.96
CA ILE A 60 -7.02 -3.65 -6.21
C ILE A 60 -6.53 -5.10 -6.15
N ARG A 61 -6.97 -5.86 -5.14
CA ARG A 61 -6.63 -7.29 -4.99
C ARG A 61 -7.02 -8.14 -6.18
N LYS A 62 -8.12 -7.81 -6.86
CA LYS A 62 -8.57 -8.51 -8.07
C LYS A 62 -7.76 -8.14 -9.32
N SER A 63 -7.11 -6.98 -9.33
CA SER A 63 -6.39 -6.47 -10.50
C SER A 63 -4.87 -6.55 -10.38
N LYS A 64 -4.34 -6.98 -9.23
CA LYS A 64 -2.91 -6.96 -8.90
C LYS A 64 -2.43 -8.24 -8.25
N ASN A 65 -1.17 -8.60 -8.51
CA ASN A 65 -0.50 -9.67 -7.78
C ASN A 65 -0.43 -9.34 -6.27
N PRO A 66 -0.93 -10.20 -5.37
CA PRO A 66 -0.86 -9.98 -3.93
C PRO A 66 0.52 -9.61 -3.36
N GLU A 67 1.60 -10.20 -3.90
CA GLU A 67 2.98 -9.91 -3.45
C GLU A 67 3.41 -8.46 -3.74
N SER A 68 2.73 -7.79 -4.68
CA SER A 68 2.94 -6.37 -4.98
C SER A 68 2.16 -5.44 -4.07
N ILE A 69 1.37 -5.97 -3.13
CA ILE A 69 0.50 -5.20 -2.23
C ILE A 69 1.08 -5.23 -0.81
N ILE A 70 1.28 -4.03 -0.27
CA ILE A 70 1.65 -3.78 1.12
C ILE A 70 0.50 -3.03 1.79
N LEU A 71 -0.07 -3.61 2.84
CA LEU A 71 -1.13 -2.98 3.62
C LEU A 71 -0.58 -2.37 4.90
N LEU A 72 -0.94 -1.12 5.14
CA LEU A 72 -0.65 -0.39 6.37
C LEU A 72 -1.94 -0.24 7.19
N SER A 73 -1.82 -0.40 8.50
CA SER A 73 -2.90 -0.18 9.45
C SER A 73 -2.38 0.50 10.71
N GLU A 74 -3.21 1.31 11.38
CA GLU A 74 -2.88 1.86 12.70
C GLU A 74 -2.98 0.80 13.82
N THR A 75 -3.88 -0.17 13.65
CA THR A 75 -4.17 -1.20 14.64
C THR A 75 -3.98 -2.59 14.05
N LEU A 76 -3.53 -3.53 14.88
CA LEU A 76 -3.47 -4.94 14.51
C LEU A 76 -4.87 -5.56 14.61
N ASP A 77 -5.36 -6.10 13.49
CA ASP A 77 -6.60 -6.86 13.41
C ASP A 77 -6.24 -8.30 13.00
N TRP A 78 -6.28 -9.22 13.97
CA TRP A 78 -5.79 -10.59 13.82
C TRP A 78 -6.55 -11.39 12.76
N ASP A 79 -7.87 -11.21 12.68
CA ASP A 79 -8.70 -11.92 11.70
C ASP A 79 -8.29 -11.49 10.29
N LYS A 80 -8.15 -10.19 10.08
CA LYS A 80 -7.73 -9.66 8.77
C LYS A 80 -6.26 -9.94 8.45
N LEU A 81 -5.41 -10.08 9.46
CA LEU A 81 -4.00 -10.44 9.28
C LEU A 81 -3.86 -11.84 8.68
N ILE A 82 -4.64 -12.80 9.18
CA ILE A 82 -4.66 -14.17 8.66
C ILE A 82 -5.06 -14.17 7.18
N ASP A 83 -6.13 -13.44 6.83
CA ASP A 83 -6.57 -13.32 5.43
C ASP A 83 -5.51 -12.68 4.53
N THR A 84 -4.81 -11.67 5.06
CA THR A 84 -3.74 -10.94 4.33
C THR A 84 -2.58 -11.89 4.01
N PHE A 85 -2.12 -12.68 4.98
CA PHE A 85 -1.05 -13.65 4.77
C PHE A 85 -1.45 -14.82 3.88
N GLN A 86 -2.69 -15.32 3.99
CA GLN A 86 -3.18 -16.38 3.10
C GLN A 86 -3.19 -15.96 1.64
N ARG A 87 -3.35 -14.66 1.37
CA ARG A 87 -3.32 -14.09 0.01
C ARG A 87 -1.89 -13.84 -0.50
N GLY A 88 -0.87 -13.88 0.36
CA GLY A 88 0.51 -13.54 -0.02
C GLY A 88 0.80 -12.04 -0.01
N GLU A 89 -0.05 -11.24 0.63
CA GLU A 89 0.15 -9.80 0.79
C GLU A 89 1.09 -9.51 1.96
N THR A 90 1.79 -8.38 1.90
CA THR A 90 2.62 -7.91 3.03
C THR A 90 1.80 -6.97 3.92
N PHE A 91 1.96 -7.08 5.24
CA PHE A 91 1.24 -6.25 6.21
C PHE A 91 2.21 -5.58 7.19
N TYR A 92 1.97 -4.30 7.48
CA TYR A 92 2.67 -3.58 8.55
C TYR A 92 1.70 -2.76 9.40
N VAL A 93 2.03 -2.62 10.68
CA VAL A 93 1.35 -1.71 11.61
C VAL A 93 2.14 -0.41 11.71
N LYS A 94 1.47 0.74 11.61
CA LYS A 94 2.08 2.05 11.81
C LYS A 94 2.53 2.22 13.28
N PRO A 95 3.61 2.99 13.56
CA PRO A 95 4.45 3.69 12.59
C PRO A 95 5.43 2.74 11.90
N VAL A 96 5.47 2.81 10.57
CA VAL A 96 6.42 2.07 9.75
C VAL A 96 7.72 2.85 9.59
N ARG A 97 8.83 2.14 9.47
CA ARG A 97 10.18 2.70 9.34
C ARG A 97 10.72 2.49 7.93
N LYS A 98 11.82 3.16 7.61
CA LYS A 98 12.47 3.03 6.31
C LYS A 98 12.99 1.61 6.07
N GLU A 99 13.46 0.96 7.13
CA GLU A 99 14.01 -0.40 7.16
C GLU A 99 12.99 -1.43 6.66
N ASP A 100 11.71 -1.22 7.00
CA ASP A 100 10.60 -2.10 6.58
C ASP A 100 10.46 -2.15 5.05
N PHE A 101 10.95 -1.13 4.34
CA PHE A 101 10.84 -1.03 2.88
C PHE A 101 12.14 -1.33 2.12
N GLU A 102 13.23 -1.72 2.78
CA GLU A 102 14.53 -1.90 2.11
C GLU A 102 14.58 -3.06 1.14
N ASN A 103 13.77 -4.09 1.40
CA ASN A 103 13.65 -5.26 0.54
C ASN A 103 12.89 -4.97 -0.77
N PHE A 104 12.32 -3.76 -0.90
CA PHE A 104 11.51 -3.33 -2.05
C PHE A 104 12.18 -2.25 -2.90
N LYS A 105 13.49 -2.01 -2.71
CA LYS A 105 14.29 -1.04 -3.50
C LYS A 105 14.65 -1.57 -4.89
#